data_AF-A0A5Q4BHL0-F1
#
_entry.id   AF-A0A5Q4BHL0-F1
#
_cell.length_a   1.000
_cell.length_b   1.000
_cell.length_c   1.000
_cell.angle_alpha   90.00
_cell.angle_beta   90.00
_cell.angle_gamma   90.00
#
_symmetry.space_group_name_H-M   'P 1'
#
loop_
_entity.id
_entity.type
_entity.pdbx_description
1 polymer ?
#
loop_
_entity_poly.entity_id
_entity_poly.type
_entity_poly.pdbx_seq_one_letter_code
_entity_poly.pdbx_strand_id
1 'polypeptide(L)'
;IAIVVHTIPLHKRPLYQGMFGAVFGVSSVTGPLLGGAFTSKVTWRWCFYINLPLGGLAAVVIFCILKLPVRDTTRLDIKTKLKQLDFYGTALIIPATVSLILALQWGGSIYTWSDKRIIVLFVMAGLLFSGFVLVQIFLPKTATIPPRIFKQRSIIAGFFSIICMGSQLTIFAYYVPIWLQAIQGVSAVESGVRLLPLVLSMVVAMLSAGALVRRIGYYAPVMIFGVSPQWIGYQIVYGLGAGSATQAPNIAAQTVLPKRDVPVGVSLMYFGNFVSSAFFLPVAQNIFNNQLLHRLSPVAGIDPESILDNGVTSLTRLSTSVRMPVLVAYNEAIRRIFLLALVLVCLAMLGALGLEWRSTKKFHEGDAGEENTGKQA
;
A
#
# COMPACT_ATOMS: atom_id res chain seq x y z
N ILE A 1 1.80 3.97 15.39
CA ILE A 1 1.01 2.86 15.99
C ILE A 1 1.38 2.60 17.44
N ALA A 2 2.66 2.32 17.75
CA ALA A 2 3.07 1.98 19.12
C ALA A 2 2.69 3.05 20.16
N ILE A 3 2.90 4.34 19.87
CA ILE A 3 2.49 5.44 20.77
C ILE A 3 0.97 5.37 21.01
N VAL A 4 0.18 5.37 19.94
CA VAL A 4 -1.29 5.30 19.99
C VAL A 4 -1.81 4.09 20.77
N VAL A 5 -1.26 2.90 20.53
CA VAL A 5 -1.66 1.67 21.24
C VAL A 5 -1.45 1.81 22.75
N HIS A 6 -0.43 2.56 23.16
CA HIS A 6 -0.04 2.67 24.56
C HIS A 6 -0.58 3.91 25.27
N THR A 7 -0.98 4.95 24.53
CA THR A 7 -1.55 6.18 25.10
C THR A 7 -3.07 6.23 25.00
N ILE A 8 -3.67 5.47 24.07
CA ILE A 8 -5.09 5.56 23.76
C ILE A 8 -5.79 4.22 24.07
N PRO A 9 -6.85 4.24 24.91
CA PRO A 9 -7.62 3.04 25.22
C PRO A 9 -8.30 2.47 23.98
N LEU A 10 -8.46 1.13 23.93
CA LEU A 10 -8.89 0.38 22.75
C LEU A 10 -10.15 0.94 22.08
N HIS A 11 -11.14 1.38 22.87
CA HIS A 11 -12.41 1.93 22.38
C HIS A 11 -12.28 3.30 21.66
N LYS A 12 -11.21 4.06 21.94
CA LYS A 12 -10.92 5.34 21.25
C LYS A 12 -10.01 5.16 20.04
N ARG A 13 -9.29 4.03 19.91
CA ARG A 13 -8.36 3.81 18.78
C ARG A 13 -9.01 3.94 17.41
N PRO A 14 -10.27 3.48 17.16
CA PRO A 14 -10.95 3.71 15.89
C PRO A 14 -11.13 5.20 15.55
N LEU A 15 -11.39 6.06 16.54
CA LEU A 15 -11.52 7.51 16.33
C LEU A 15 -10.20 8.12 15.86
N TYR A 16 -9.10 7.79 16.54
CA TYR A 16 -7.76 8.28 16.17
C TYR A 16 -7.30 7.70 14.83
N GLN A 17 -7.63 6.45 14.52
CA GLN A 17 -7.41 5.87 13.20
C GLN A 17 -8.21 6.59 12.12
N GLY A 18 -9.45 6.99 12.43
CA GLY A 18 -10.21 7.91 11.60
C GLY A 18 -9.46 9.23 11.39
N MET A 19 -8.95 9.88 12.44
CA MET A 19 -8.16 11.11 12.27
C MET A 19 -6.93 10.91 11.38
N PHE A 20 -6.20 9.80 11.53
CA PHE A 20 -5.10 9.47 10.60
C PHE A 20 -5.59 9.26 9.17
N GLY A 21 -6.74 8.62 8.97
CA GLY A 21 -7.40 8.51 7.68
C GLY A 21 -7.79 9.88 7.09
N ALA A 22 -8.23 10.83 7.92
CA ALA A 22 -8.59 12.18 7.49
C ALA A 22 -7.34 12.95 7.05
N VAL A 23 -6.25 12.87 7.82
CA VAL A 23 -4.95 13.44 7.43
C VAL A 23 -4.46 12.81 6.12
N PHE A 24 -4.55 11.48 6.00
CA PHE A 24 -4.22 10.77 4.77
C PHE A 24 -5.05 11.28 3.59
N GLY A 25 -6.35 11.54 3.77
CA GLY A 25 -7.20 12.06 2.71
C GLY A 25 -6.90 13.48 2.29
N VAL A 26 -6.72 14.40 3.25
CA VAL A 26 -6.28 15.77 2.94
C VAL A 26 -4.94 15.73 2.22
N SER A 27 -4.00 14.89 2.66
CA SER A 27 -2.69 14.72 2.03
C SER A 27 -2.81 14.15 0.61
N SER A 28 -3.70 13.19 0.39
CA SER A 28 -3.88 12.52 -0.91
C SER A 28 -4.59 13.42 -1.93
N VAL A 29 -5.40 14.40 -1.49
CA VAL A 29 -5.99 15.44 -2.36
C VAL A 29 -4.95 16.52 -2.67
N THR A 30 -4.22 16.96 -1.64
CA THR A 30 -3.26 18.07 -1.75
C THR A 30 -2.02 17.66 -2.54
N GLY A 31 -1.62 16.39 -2.46
CA GLY A 31 -0.43 15.83 -3.13
C GLY A 31 -0.43 16.00 -4.65
N PRO A 32 -1.40 15.45 -5.40
CA PRO A 32 -1.48 15.62 -6.86
C PRO A 32 -1.61 17.08 -7.29
N LEU A 33 -2.35 17.90 -6.54
CA LEU A 33 -2.53 19.33 -6.83
C LEU A 33 -1.20 20.09 -6.71
N LEU A 34 -0.48 19.91 -5.60
CA LEU A 34 0.83 20.53 -5.39
C LEU A 34 1.88 19.97 -6.34
N GLY A 35 1.93 18.65 -6.53
CA GLY A 35 2.87 18.00 -7.44
C GLY A 35 2.68 18.44 -8.89
N GLY A 36 1.43 18.52 -9.36
CA GLY A 36 1.09 19.04 -10.68
C GLY A 36 1.44 20.52 -10.83
N ALA A 37 1.19 21.34 -9.81
CA ALA A 37 1.56 22.76 -9.80
C ALA A 37 3.09 22.97 -9.83
N PHE A 38 3.85 22.22 -9.02
CA PHE A 38 5.31 22.31 -8.99
C PHE A 38 5.95 21.85 -10.29
N THR A 39 5.44 20.75 -10.86
CA THR A 39 5.97 20.20 -12.12
C THR A 39 5.67 21.11 -13.31
N SER A 40 4.51 21.77 -13.31
CA SER A 40 4.09 22.65 -14.41
C SER A 40 4.63 24.08 -14.32
N LYS A 41 4.79 24.65 -13.11
CA LYS A 41 5.09 26.09 -12.93
C LYS A 41 6.49 26.38 -12.40
N VAL A 42 7.19 25.40 -11.82
CA VAL A 42 8.49 25.63 -11.19
C VAL A 42 9.51 24.61 -11.70
N THR A 43 9.76 23.56 -10.93
CA THR A 43 10.59 22.41 -11.31
C THR A 43 10.11 21.22 -10.51
N TRP A 44 10.20 20.02 -11.08
CA TRP A 44 9.87 18.77 -10.39
C TRP A 44 10.63 18.56 -9.06
N ARG A 45 11.80 19.20 -8.87
CA ARG A 45 12.61 19.10 -7.64
C ARG A 45 11.88 19.64 -6.40
N TRP A 46 10.98 20.61 -6.56
CA TRP A 46 10.20 21.17 -5.46
C TRP A 46 9.23 20.17 -4.83
N CYS A 47 8.88 19.10 -5.54
CA CYS A 47 8.16 17.95 -4.97
C CYS A 47 8.96 17.29 -3.83
N PHE A 48 10.29 17.43 -3.80
CA PHE A 48 11.15 16.94 -2.73
C PHE A 48 11.43 18.01 -1.68
N TYR A 49 11.78 19.23 -2.10
CA TYR A 49 12.21 20.28 -1.18
C TYR A 49 11.15 20.69 -0.16
N ILE A 50 9.88 20.66 -0.52
CA ILE A 50 8.80 21.01 0.42
C ILE A 50 8.69 20.05 1.63
N ASN A 51 9.18 18.80 1.49
CA ASN A 51 9.12 17.82 2.57
C ASN A 51 10.12 18.13 3.69
N LEU A 52 11.26 18.77 3.38
CA LEU A 52 12.31 19.11 4.35
C LEU A 52 11.82 20.07 5.46
N PRO A 53 11.25 21.25 5.16
CA PRO A 53 10.78 22.17 6.20
C PRO A 53 9.59 21.61 6.97
N LEU A 54 8.66 20.91 6.30
CA LEU A 54 7.52 20.29 6.96
C LEU A 54 7.95 19.16 7.91
N GLY A 55 8.89 18.32 7.47
CA GLY A 55 9.47 17.26 8.29
C GLY A 55 10.26 17.82 9.48
N GLY A 56 11.03 18.88 9.27
CA GLY A 56 11.75 19.59 10.33
C GLY A 56 10.81 20.17 11.38
N LEU A 57 9.74 20.86 10.96
CA LEU A 57 8.72 21.39 11.87
C LEU A 57 8.04 20.27 12.66
N ALA A 58 7.64 19.17 12.01
CA ALA A 58 7.06 18.02 12.69
C ALA A 58 8.02 17.41 13.73
N ALA A 59 9.31 17.30 13.41
CA ALA A 59 10.32 16.80 14.33
C ALA A 59 10.46 17.70 15.57
N VAL A 60 10.48 19.03 15.38
CA VAL A 60 10.53 20.00 16.48
C VAL A 60 9.28 19.90 17.37
N VAL A 61 8.09 19.83 16.76
CA VAL A 61 6.83 19.69 17.49
C VAL A 61 6.81 18.41 18.32
N ILE A 62 7.24 17.28 17.74
CA ILE A 62 7.33 16.01 18.46
C ILE A 62 8.34 16.11 19.60
N PHE A 63 9.53 16.67 19.36
CA PHE A 63 10.58 16.82 20.36
C PHE A 63 10.13 17.66 21.56
N CYS A 64 9.42 18.77 21.34
CA CYS A 64 9.00 19.68 22.41
C CYS A 64 7.74 19.21 23.15
N ILE A 65 6.80 18.53 22.48
CA ILE A 65 5.47 18.24 23.04
C ILE A 65 5.34 16.79 23.52
N LEU A 66 5.97 15.83 22.84
CA LEU A 66 5.73 14.41 23.11
C LEU A 66 6.46 13.95 24.38
N LYS A 67 5.74 13.94 25.51
CA LYS A 67 6.19 13.32 26.76
C LYS A 67 5.65 11.89 26.82
N LEU A 68 6.54 10.91 26.66
CA LEU A 68 6.19 9.49 26.80
C LEU A 68 6.33 9.06 28.26
N PRO A 69 5.39 8.27 28.81
CA PRO A 69 5.54 7.70 30.14
C PRO A 69 6.77 6.79 30.18
N VAL A 70 7.61 6.97 31.21
CA VAL A 70 8.83 6.17 31.40
C VAL A 70 8.42 4.72 31.65
N ARG A 71 9.01 3.79 30.88
CA ARG A 71 8.81 2.35 31.03
C ARG A 71 10.10 1.69 31.48
N ASP A 72 9.96 0.50 32.07
CA ASP A 72 11.12 -0.30 32.50
C ASP A 72 12.04 -0.68 31.33
N THR A 73 11.49 -0.83 30.12
CA THR A 73 12.28 -1.03 28.89
C THR A 73 13.04 0.22 28.43
N THR A 74 12.63 1.41 28.85
CA THR A 74 13.32 2.67 28.52
C THR A 74 14.67 2.76 29.25
N ARG A 75 14.79 2.14 30.43
CA ARG A 75 16.00 2.11 31.29
C ARG A 75 17.05 1.06 30.88
N LEU A 76 16.78 0.23 29.87
CA LEU A 76 17.74 -0.77 29.40
C LEU A 76 18.96 -0.10 28.74
N ASP A 77 20.14 -0.64 29.05
CA ASP A 77 21.40 -0.26 28.40
C ASP A 77 21.30 -0.39 26.88
N ILE A 78 22.00 0.48 26.16
CA ILE A 78 21.96 0.58 24.69
C ILE A 78 22.40 -0.74 24.06
N LYS A 79 23.37 -1.44 24.66
CA LYS A 79 23.81 -2.78 24.21
C LYS A 79 22.69 -3.81 24.30
N THR A 80 21.91 -3.78 25.38
CA THR A 80 20.78 -4.71 25.57
C THR A 80 19.64 -4.41 24.60
N LYS A 81 19.41 -3.14 24.26
CA LYS A 81 18.45 -2.74 23.21
C LYS A 81 18.91 -3.20 21.82
N LEU A 82 20.19 -3.03 21.49
CA LEU A 82 20.76 -3.49 20.22
C LEU A 82 20.68 -5.02 20.08
N LYS A 83 20.88 -5.78 21.16
CA LYS A 83 20.72 -7.25 21.17
C LYS A 83 19.28 -7.73 20.93
N GLN A 84 18.27 -6.88 21.13
CA GLN A 84 16.87 -7.21 20.85
C GLN A 84 16.50 -7.03 19.38
N LEU A 85 17.35 -6.37 18.58
CA LEU A 85 17.11 -6.17 17.16
C LEU A 85 17.37 -7.46 16.38
N ASP A 86 16.51 -7.72 15.40
CA ASP A 86 16.67 -8.83 14.47
C ASP A 86 17.69 -8.52 13.37
N PHE A 87 18.97 -8.42 13.74
CA PHE A 87 20.02 -8.05 12.79
C PHE A 87 20.12 -9.06 11.65
N TYR A 88 20.07 -10.35 11.96
CA TYR A 88 20.15 -11.43 10.98
C TYR A 88 18.92 -11.45 10.06
N GLY A 89 17.71 -11.35 10.60
CA GLY A 89 16.50 -11.30 9.78
C GLY A 89 16.48 -10.07 8.87
N THR A 90 16.86 -8.90 9.41
CA THR A 90 16.93 -7.66 8.64
C THR A 90 17.99 -7.72 7.53
N ALA A 91 19.16 -8.29 7.82
CA ALA A 91 20.25 -8.46 6.86
C ALA A 91 19.90 -9.45 5.74
N LEU A 92 18.93 -10.34 5.93
CA LEU A 92 18.45 -11.26 4.90
C LEU A 92 17.27 -10.69 4.10
N ILE A 93 16.29 -10.09 4.78
CA ILE A 93 15.05 -9.65 4.12
C ILE A 93 15.27 -8.45 3.19
N ILE A 94 16.12 -7.49 3.56
CA ILE A 94 16.41 -6.32 2.73
C ILE A 94 17.02 -6.72 1.38
N PRO A 95 18.15 -7.46 1.32
CA PRO A 95 18.70 -7.88 0.04
C PRO A 95 17.80 -8.89 -0.70
N ALA A 96 16.99 -9.69 -0.01
CA ALA A 96 15.99 -10.55 -0.66
C ALA A 96 14.97 -9.72 -1.45
N THR A 97 14.38 -8.70 -0.81
CA THR A 97 13.42 -7.79 -1.42
C THR A 97 14.05 -7.00 -2.56
N VAL A 98 15.27 -6.45 -2.38
CA VAL A 98 15.99 -5.72 -3.43
C VAL A 98 16.30 -6.61 -4.63
N SER A 99 16.79 -7.83 -4.40
CA SER A 99 17.12 -8.78 -5.48
C SER A 99 15.87 -9.15 -6.29
N LEU A 100 14.75 -9.39 -5.62
CA LEU A 100 13.49 -9.71 -6.30
C LEU A 100 12.95 -8.52 -7.10
N ILE A 101 12.98 -7.30 -6.55
CA ILE A 101 12.54 -6.10 -7.27
C ILE A 101 13.41 -5.88 -8.51
N LEU A 102 14.74 -5.98 -8.39
CA LEU A 102 15.64 -5.82 -9.53
C LEU A 102 15.42 -6.88 -10.61
N ALA A 103 15.21 -8.14 -10.21
CA ALA A 103 14.89 -9.21 -11.15
C ALA A 103 13.61 -8.92 -11.94
N LEU A 104 12.55 -8.46 -11.26
CA LEU A 104 11.27 -8.14 -11.88
C LEU A 104 11.31 -6.85 -12.71
N GLN A 105 12.13 -5.88 -12.33
CA GLN A 105 12.27 -4.60 -13.01
C GLN A 105 13.08 -4.73 -14.30
N TRP A 106 14.21 -5.45 -14.23
CA TRP A 106 15.13 -5.58 -15.37
C TRP A 106 14.81 -6.77 -16.26
N GLY A 107 14.18 -7.81 -15.71
CA GLY A 107 13.77 -8.99 -16.46
C GLY A 107 12.75 -8.63 -17.53
N GLY A 108 13.04 -9.01 -18.77
CA GLY A 108 12.21 -8.74 -19.95
C GLY A 108 12.14 -7.28 -20.39
N SER A 109 12.89 -6.36 -19.78
CA SER A 109 12.98 -4.96 -20.21
C SER A 109 14.40 -4.63 -20.67
N ILE A 110 15.39 -4.77 -19.78
CA ILE A 110 16.82 -4.49 -20.03
C ILE A 110 17.56 -5.79 -20.36
N TYR A 111 17.26 -6.87 -19.64
CA TYR A 111 17.85 -8.19 -19.85
C TYR A 111 16.77 -9.22 -20.14
N THR A 112 17.04 -10.17 -21.02
CA THR A 112 16.15 -11.30 -21.25
C THR A 112 15.95 -12.11 -19.96
N TRP A 113 14.78 -12.71 -19.77
CA TRP A 113 14.50 -13.55 -18.60
C TRP A 113 15.50 -14.70 -18.40
N SER A 114 16.09 -15.20 -19.49
CA SER A 114 17.12 -16.25 -19.49
C SER A 114 18.53 -15.74 -19.19
N ASP A 115 18.73 -14.43 -18.98
CA ASP A 115 20.04 -13.87 -18.65
C ASP A 115 20.50 -14.36 -17.27
N LYS A 116 21.79 -14.69 -17.18
CA LYS A 116 22.42 -15.19 -15.95
C LYS A 116 22.19 -14.25 -14.77
N ARG A 117 22.18 -12.92 -14.98
CA ARG A 117 21.97 -11.91 -13.94
C ARG A 117 20.58 -12.03 -13.32
N ILE A 118 19.54 -12.19 -14.15
CA ILE A 118 18.14 -12.30 -13.70
C ILE A 118 17.93 -13.60 -12.94
N ILE A 119 18.46 -14.71 -13.46
CA ILE A 119 18.39 -16.03 -12.79
C ILE A 119 19.10 -15.97 -11.43
N VAL A 120 20.31 -15.39 -11.36
CA VAL A 120 21.04 -15.21 -10.09
C VAL A 120 20.23 -14.38 -9.10
N LEU A 121 19.61 -13.28 -9.53
CA LEU A 121 18.78 -12.46 -8.64
C LEU A 121 17.55 -13.21 -8.10
N PHE A 122 16.88 -14.03 -8.92
CA PHE A 122 15.77 -14.87 -8.46
C PHE A 122 16.22 -15.96 -7.47
N VAL A 123 17.31 -16.66 -7.78
CA VAL A 123 17.88 -17.69 -6.90
C VAL A 123 18.31 -17.07 -5.57
N MET A 124 19.03 -15.93 -5.61
CA MET A 124 19.44 -15.19 -4.42
C MET A 124 18.24 -14.71 -3.60
N ALA A 125 17.20 -14.17 -4.23
CA ALA A 125 15.98 -13.78 -3.54
C ALA A 125 15.33 -14.98 -2.83
N GLY A 126 15.21 -16.12 -3.53
CA GLY A 126 14.67 -17.36 -2.96
C GLY A 126 15.47 -17.85 -1.76
N LEU A 127 16.79 -17.96 -1.89
CA LEU A 127 17.68 -18.40 -0.80
C LEU A 127 17.63 -17.45 0.40
N LEU A 128 17.64 -16.14 0.17
CA LEU A 128 17.60 -15.15 1.25
C LEU A 128 16.23 -15.09 1.94
N PHE A 129 15.12 -15.23 1.20
CA PHE A 129 13.79 -15.36 1.80
C PHE A 129 13.65 -16.65 2.61
N SER A 130 14.13 -17.78 2.10
CA SER A 130 14.18 -19.04 2.84
C SER A 130 15.04 -18.90 4.10
N GLY A 131 16.21 -18.29 3.99
CA GLY A 131 17.08 -17.97 5.13
C GLY A 131 16.39 -17.09 6.16
N PHE A 132 15.66 -16.05 5.72
CA PHE A 132 14.88 -15.19 6.61
C PHE A 132 13.84 -16.01 7.39
N VAL A 133 13.07 -16.87 6.71
CA VAL A 133 12.07 -17.75 7.34
C VAL A 133 12.73 -18.67 8.38
N LEU A 134 13.88 -19.27 8.04
CA LEU A 134 14.62 -20.12 8.98
C LEU A 134 15.09 -19.34 10.21
N VAL A 135 15.63 -18.12 10.03
CA VAL A 135 16.02 -17.25 11.15
C VAL A 135 14.82 -16.90 12.03
N GLN A 136 13.66 -16.60 11.46
CA GLN A 136 12.45 -16.30 12.25
C GLN A 136 11.97 -17.53 13.05
N ILE A 137 12.14 -18.74 12.52
CA ILE A 137 11.72 -19.98 13.18
C ILE A 137 12.72 -20.37 14.29
N PHE A 138 14.02 -20.32 14.00
CA PHE A 138 15.06 -20.78 14.92
C PHE A 138 15.48 -19.75 15.99
N LEU A 139 15.28 -18.45 15.74
CA LEU A 139 15.60 -17.37 16.69
C LEU A 139 14.35 -16.58 17.14
N PRO A 140 13.36 -17.23 17.80
CA PRO A 140 12.08 -16.60 18.12
C PRO A 140 12.18 -15.47 19.17
N LYS A 141 13.31 -15.33 19.88
CA LYS A 141 13.53 -14.29 20.90
C LYS A 141 13.84 -12.92 20.30
N THR A 142 14.50 -12.89 19.14
CA THR A 142 14.87 -11.67 18.40
C THR A 142 14.09 -11.54 17.10
N ALA A 143 13.23 -12.51 16.75
CA ALA A 143 12.46 -12.52 15.52
C ALA A 143 11.60 -11.26 15.34
N THR A 144 11.78 -10.59 14.20
CA THR A 144 10.93 -9.47 13.75
C THR A 144 9.47 -9.90 13.66
N ILE A 145 9.23 -11.11 13.16
CA ILE A 145 7.89 -11.67 12.99
C ILE A 145 7.83 -13.02 13.72
N PRO A 146 7.48 -13.03 15.01
CA PRO A 146 7.35 -14.26 15.78
C PRO A 146 6.40 -15.25 15.08
N PRO A 147 6.80 -16.52 14.84
CA PRO A 147 5.97 -17.50 14.13
C PRO A 147 4.57 -17.71 14.76
N ARG A 148 4.43 -17.44 16.07
CA ARG A 148 3.14 -17.45 16.78
C ARG A 148 2.10 -16.49 16.20
N ILE A 149 2.53 -15.36 15.61
CA ILE A 149 1.64 -14.37 15.01
C ILE A 149 1.06 -14.93 13.70
N PHE A 150 1.87 -15.62 12.90
CA PHE A 150 1.41 -16.29 11.69
C PHE A 150 0.51 -17.50 11.96
N LYS A 151 0.57 -18.13 13.14
CA LYS A 151 -0.40 -19.19 13.49
C LYS A 151 -1.85 -18.70 13.57
N GLN A 152 -2.07 -17.39 13.72
CA GLN A 152 -3.41 -16.84 13.78
C GLN A 152 -4.00 -16.71 12.37
N ARG A 153 -5.11 -17.43 12.11
CA ARG A 153 -5.78 -17.48 10.80
C ARG A 153 -6.07 -16.09 10.23
N SER A 154 -6.63 -15.19 11.04
CA SER A 154 -6.93 -13.82 10.59
C SER A 154 -5.71 -13.00 10.18
N ILE A 155 -4.53 -13.31 10.73
CA ILE A 155 -3.29 -12.64 10.35
C ILE A 155 -2.82 -13.11 8.97
N ILE A 156 -2.79 -14.42 8.71
CA ILE A 156 -2.45 -14.93 7.37
C ILE A 156 -3.46 -14.44 6.33
N ALA A 157 -4.75 -14.59 6.61
CA ALA A 157 -5.82 -14.20 5.72
C ALA A 157 -5.80 -12.69 5.42
N GLY A 158 -5.60 -11.87 6.46
CA GLY A 158 -5.43 -10.42 6.34
C GLY A 158 -4.16 -10.04 5.58
N PHE A 159 -3.05 -10.73 5.82
CA PHE A 159 -1.78 -10.50 5.12
C PHE A 159 -1.88 -10.84 3.62
N PHE A 160 -2.57 -11.93 3.27
CA PHE A 160 -2.82 -12.27 1.88
C PHE A 160 -3.72 -11.23 1.18
N SER A 161 -4.80 -10.81 1.86
CA SER A 161 -5.71 -9.78 1.34
C SER A 161 -5.00 -8.44 1.13
N ILE A 162 -4.15 -8.01 2.08
CA ILE A 162 -3.43 -6.73 1.98
C ILE A 162 -2.33 -6.77 0.91
N ILE A 163 -1.68 -7.91 0.67
CA ILE A 163 -0.75 -8.08 -0.45
C ILE A 163 -1.48 -7.82 -1.76
N CYS A 164 -2.62 -8.48 -1.97
CA CYS A 164 -3.40 -8.34 -3.20
C CYS A 164 -3.92 -6.90 -3.39
N MET A 165 -4.45 -6.29 -2.33
CA MET A 165 -4.93 -4.90 -2.36
C MET A 165 -3.80 -3.88 -2.56
N GLY A 166 -2.67 -4.05 -1.88
CA GLY A 166 -1.51 -3.15 -1.99
C GLY A 166 -0.90 -3.13 -3.40
N SER A 167 -0.84 -4.31 -4.04
CA SER A 167 -0.43 -4.45 -5.44
C SER A 167 -1.37 -3.73 -6.37
N GLN A 168 -2.67 -4.00 -6.21
CA GLN A 168 -3.70 -3.47 -7.07
C GLN A 168 -3.86 -1.95 -6.97
N LEU A 169 -3.86 -1.42 -5.75
CA LEU A 169 -3.92 0.02 -5.48
C LEU A 169 -2.76 0.76 -6.16
N THR A 170 -1.55 0.18 -6.10
CA THR A 170 -0.35 0.76 -6.73
C THR A 170 -0.45 0.77 -8.24
N ILE A 171 -0.92 -0.33 -8.83
CA ILE A 171 -1.15 -0.42 -10.28
C ILE A 171 -2.14 0.67 -10.73
N PHE A 172 -3.26 0.84 -10.02
CA PHE A 172 -4.25 1.86 -10.35
C PHE A 172 -3.70 3.28 -10.16
N ALA A 173 -3.02 3.53 -9.04
CA ALA A 173 -2.42 4.83 -8.74
C ALA A 173 -1.38 5.26 -9.80
N TYR A 174 -0.68 4.31 -10.41
CA TYR A 174 0.32 4.58 -11.45
C TYR A 174 -0.29 4.68 -12.86
N TYR A 175 -1.11 3.70 -13.27
CA TYR A 175 -1.55 3.59 -14.67
C TYR A 175 -2.84 4.34 -15.01
N VAL A 176 -3.70 4.66 -14.04
CA VAL A 176 -4.87 5.52 -14.31
C VAL A 176 -4.45 6.94 -14.73
N PRO A 177 -3.53 7.64 -14.03
CA PRO A 177 -3.07 8.93 -14.50
C PRO A 177 -2.36 8.86 -15.85
N ILE A 178 -1.60 7.79 -16.13
CA ILE A 178 -0.99 7.58 -17.44
C ILE A 178 -2.06 7.43 -18.52
N TRP A 179 -3.12 6.66 -18.26
CA TRP A 179 -4.24 6.51 -19.19
C TRP A 179 -4.96 7.83 -19.47
N LEU A 180 -5.23 8.62 -18.42
CA LEU A 180 -5.83 9.94 -18.56
C LEU A 180 -4.94 10.84 -19.43
N GLN A 181 -3.64 10.91 -19.16
CA GLN A 181 -2.75 11.77 -19.94
C GLN A 181 -2.55 11.26 -21.38
N ALA A 182 -2.38 9.95 -21.58
CA ALA A 182 -2.13 9.36 -22.89
C ALA A 182 -3.36 9.35 -23.79
N ILE A 183 -4.51 8.91 -23.28
CA ILE A 183 -5.71 8.66 -24.08
C ILE A 183 -6.64 9.88 -24.09
N GLN A 184 -6.84 10.52 -22.94
CA GLN A 184 -7.69 11.71 -22.85
C GLN A 184 -6.93 13.00 -23.17
N GLY A 185 -5.60 12.94 -23.32
CA GLY A 185 -4.77 14.10 -23.65
C GLY A 185 -4.79 15.19 -22.58
N VAL A 186 -5.17 14.86 -21.34
CA VAL A 186 -5.24 15.85 -20.27
C VAL A 186 -3.88 16.16 -19.68
N SER A 187 -3.73 17.36 -19.13
CA SER A 187 -2.52 17.74 -18.40
C SER A 187 -2.31 16.89 -17.15
N ALA A 188 -1.07 16.85 -16.63
CA ALA A 188 -0.76 16.17 -15.37
C ALA A 188 -1.60 16.70 -14.18
N VAL A 189 -1.88 18.02 -14.15
CA VAL A 189 -2.72 18.64 -13.10
C VAL A 189 -4.15 18.13 -13.21
N GLU A 190 -4.73 18.18 -14.42
CA GLU A 190 -6.10 17.74 -14.65
C GLU A 190 -6.26 16.23 -14.43
N SER A 191 -5.26 15.43 -14.81
CA SER A 191 -5.21 14.02 -14.47
C SER A 191 -5.26 13.79 -12.96
N GLY A 192 -4.53 14.58 -12.18
CA GLY A 192 -4.58 14.54 -10.72
C GLY A 192 -5.96 14.91 -10.17
N VAL A 193 -6.58 15.96 -10.72
CA VAL A 193 -7.95 16.37 -10.35
C VAL A 193 -8.98 15.26 -10.66
N ARG A 194 -8.85 14.60 -11.81
CA ARG A 194 -9.72 13.49 -12.22
C ARG A 194 -9.51 12.19 -11.42
N LEU A 195 -8.49 12.13 -10.55
CA LEU A 195 -8.30 11.06 -9.57
C LEU A 195 -8.90 11.38 -8.19
N LEU A 196 -9.32 12.63 -7.94
CA LEU A 196 -9.87 13.01 -6.64
C LEU A 196 -11.10 12.19 -6.23
N PRO A 197 -12.07 11.84 -7.11
CA PRO A 197 -13.20 11.02 -6.70
C PRO A 197 -12.81 9.64 -6.16
N LEU A 198 -11.81 9.01 -6.79
CA LEU A 198 -11.21 7.75 -6.36
C LEU A 198 -10.60 7.85 -4.95
N VAL A 199 -9.77 8.87 -4.75
CA VAL A 199 -9.02 9.08 -3.50
C VAL A 199 -9.96 9.49 -2.36
N LEU A 200 -10.87 10.43 -2.61
CA LEU A 200 -11.82 10.93 -1.62
C LEU A 200 -12.77 9.83 -1.16
N SER A 201 -13.33 9.05 -2.09
CA SER A 201 -14.20 7.93 -1.74
C SER A 201 -13.46 6.86 -0.94
N MET A 202 -12.20 6.56 -1.28
CA MET A 202 -11.34 5.68 -0.51
C MET A 202 -11.13 6.16 0.92
N VAL A 203 -10.84 7.45 1.10
CA VAL A 203 -10.69 8.07 2.43
C VAL A 203 -12.00 7.97 3.22
N VAL A 204 -13.12 8.32 2.61
CA VAL A 204 -14.45 8.21 3.24
C VAL A 204 -14.73 6.78 3.68
N ALA A 205 -14.38 5.78 2.87
CA ALA A 205 -14.47 4.38 3.26
C ALA A 205 -13.54 4.01 4.41
N MET A 206 -12.28 4.46 4.40
CA MET A 206 -11.33 4.19 5.49
C MET A 206 -11.80 4.81 6.82
N LEU A 207 -12.38 6.01 6.77
CA LEU A 207 -12.97 6.72 7.90
C LEU A 207 -14.23 6.00 8.41
N SER A 208 -15.12 5.66 7.50
CA SER A 208 -16.39 5.03 7.82
C SER A 208 -16.22 3.58 8.26
N ALA A 209 -15.21 2.84 7.80
CA ALA A 209 -14.95 1.47 8.24
C ALA A 209 -14.83 1.36 9.78
N GLY A 210 -14.21 2.33 10.46
CA GLY A 210 -14.12 2.35 11.92
C GLY A 210 -15.44 2.68 12.63
N ALA A 211 -16.26 3.57 12.04
CA ALA A 211 -17.57 3.97 12.59
C ALA A 211 -18.68 2.96 12.28
N LEU A 212 -18.64 2.35 11.10
CA LEU A 212 -19.59 1.37 10.57
C LEU A 212 -19.43 0.02 11.27
N VAL A 213 -18.20 -0.42 11.54
CA VAL A 213 -17.91 -1.59 12.41
C VAL A 213 -18.42 -1.36 13.84
N ARG A 214 -18.40 -0.12 14.32
CA ARG A 214 -18.88 0.23 15.67
C ARG A 214 -20.40 0.28 15.77
N ARG A 215 -21.10 0.69 14.71
CA ARG A 215 -22.56 0.88 14.73
C ARG A 215 -23.39 -0.26 14.13
N ILE A 216 -22.97 -0.94 13.05
CA ILE A 216 -23.96 -1.58 12.16
C ILE A 216 -23.76 -3.08 11.89
N GLY A 217 -22.55 -3.64 11.96
CA GLY A 217 -22.37 -5.09 11.75
C GLY A 217 -22.71 -5.64 10.34
N TYR A 218 -23.25 -4.84 9.42
CA TYR A 218 -23.45 -5.17 8.00
C TYR A 218 -23.17 -3.96 7.08
N TYR A 219 -22.53 -4.24 5.94
CA TYR A 219 -21.86 -3.29 5.03
C TYR A 219 -22.72 -2.76 3.87
N ALA A 220 -24.03 -3.05 3.86
CA ALA A 220 -24.87 -2.85 2.68
C ALA A 220 -25.45 -1.44 2.40
N PRO A 221 -25.71 -0.49 3.33
CA PRO A 221 -26.56 0.65 2.98
C PRO A 221 -25.88 1.95 2.50
N VAL A 222 -24.57 1.99 2.25
CA VAL A 222 -23.90 3.25 1.79
C VAL A 222 -23.70 3.30 0.26
N MET A 223 -24.28 2.36 -0.49
CA MET A 223 -24.13 2.26 -1.96
C MET A 223 -25.02 3.21 -2.79
N ILE A 224 -25.90 4.01 -2.17
CA ILE A 224 -26.84 4.84 -2.92
C ILE A 224 -26.59 6.33 -2.63
N PHE A 225 -25.44 6.84 -3.08
CA PHE A 225 -25.32 8.24 -3.50
C PHE A 225 -24.32 8.33 -4.66
N GLY A 226 -24.85 8.46 -5.87
CA GLY A 226 -24.11 8.99 -7.04
C GLY A 226 -23.55 7.97 -8.03
N VAL A 227 -24.39 7.14 -8.67
CA VAL A 227 -24.00 6.49 -9.94
C VAL A 227 -24.29 7.46 -11.08
N SER A 228 -23.36 8.37 -11.36
CA SER A 228 -23.34 9.03 -12.68
C SER A 228 -22.91 7.99 -13.72
N PRO A 229 -23.51 7.92 -14.92
CA PRO A 229 -23.07 7.02 -16.00
C PRO A 229 -21.67 7.35 -16.56
N GLN A 230 -20.95 8.28 -15.94
CA GLN A 230 -19.60 8.69 -16.27
C GLN A 230 -18.59 7.99 -15.34
N TRP A 231 -17.37 7.73 -15.83
CA TRP A 231 -16.18 7.22 -15.12
C TRP A 231 -16.00 7.56 -13.62
N ILE A 232 -16.48 8.72 -13.17
CA ILE A 232 -16.47 9.19 -11.78
C ILE A 232 -17.28 8.25 -10.88
N GLY A 233 -18.43 7.75 -11.36
CA GLY A 233 -19.25 6.79 -10.60
C GLY A 233 -18.49 5.50 -10.31
N TYR A 234 -17.76 4.95 -11.30
CA TYR A 234 -16.93 3.77 -11.09
C TYR A 234 -15.77 4.01 -10.13
N GLN A 235 -15.13 5.19 -10.18
CA GLN A 235 -14.07 5.56 -9.24
C GLN A 235 -14.57 5.63 -7.79
N ILE A 236 -15.78 6.15 -7.56
CA ILE A 236 -16.38 6.24 -6.23
C ILE A 236 -16.67 4.85 -5.67
N VAL A 237 -17.33 4.00 -6.45
CA VAL A 237 -17.68 2.63 -6.03
C VAL A 237 -16.42 1.83 -5.71
N TYR A 238 -15.43 1.87 -6.59
CA TYR A 238 -14.17 1.18 -6.37
C TYR A 238 -13.41 1.76 -5.16
N GLY A 239 -13.34 3.09 -5.02
CA GLY A 239 -12.63 3.73 -3.90
C GLY A 239 -13.24 3.32 -2.56
N LEU A 240 -14.58 3.28 -2.47
CA LEU A 240 -15.26 2.82 -1.26
C LEU A 240 -14.91 1.36 -0.89
N GLY A 241 -14.90 0.46 -1.89
CA GLY A 241 -14.52 -0.93 -1.70
C GLY A 241 -13.06 -1.08 -1.27
N ALA A 242 -12.14 -0.44 -1.99
CA ALA A 242 -10.70 -0.49 -1.74
C ALA A 242 -10.33 0.09 -0.37
N GLY A 243 -10.93 1.21 0.03
CA GLY A 243 -10.70 1.83 1.35
C GLY A 243 -11.14 0.94 2.50
N SER A 244 -12.25 0.23 2.34
CA SER A 244 -12.75 -0.72 3.33
C SER A 244 -11.88 -1.97 3.41
N ALA A 245 -11.52 -2.53 2.25
CA ALA A 245 -10.73 -3.75 2.15
C ALA A 245 -9.30 -3.58 2.69
N THR A 246 -8.68 -2.41 2.50
CA THR A 246 -7.33 -2.12 3.01
C THR A 246 -7.30 -1.90 4.54
N GLN A 247 -8.38 -1.41 5.13
CA GLN A 247 -8.45 -1.18 6.58
C GLN A 247 -8.81 -2.44 7.39
N ALA A 248 -9.58 -3.38 6.80
CA ALA A 248 -10.06 -4.56 7.52
C ALA A 248 -8.93 -5.43 8.13
N PRO A 249 -7.83 -5.77 7.41
CA PRO A 249 -6.71 -6.52 7.99
C PRO A 249 -6.03 -5.82 9.17
N ASN A 250 -5.90 -4.49 9.09
CA ASN A 250 -5.31 -3.68 10.17
C ASN A 250 -6.17 -3.69 11.43
N ILE A 251 -7.49 -3.65 11.28
CA ILE A 251 -8.43 -3.78 12.41
C ILE A 251 -8.39 -5.21 12.95
N ALA A 252 -8.40 -6.22 12.08
CA ALA A 252 -8.31 -7.62 12.49
C ALA A 252 -7.04 -7.91 13.30
N ALA A 253 -5.88 -7.41 12.88
CA ALA A 253 -4.63 -7.57 13.62
C ALA A 253 -4.69 -6.95 15.04
N GLN A 254 -5.41 -5.84 15.20
CA GLN A 254 -5.58 -5.20 16.51
C GLN A 254 -6.56 -5.93 17.43
N THR A 255 -7.47 -6.73 16.88
CA THR A 255 -8.54 -7.40 17.64
C THR A 255 -8.17 -8.82 18.03
N VAL A 256 -7.45 -9.54 17.17
CA VAL A 256 -7.10 -10.94 17.41
C VAL A 256 -5.78 -11.13 18.17
N LEU A 257 -4.89 -10.12 18.17
CA LEU A 257 -3.60 -10.23 18.82
C LEU A 257 -3.61 -9.64 20.24
N PRO A 258 -2.83 -10.23 21.18
CA PRO A 258 -2.58 -9.62 22.47
C PRO A 258 -1.97 -8.22 22.35
N LYS A 259 -2.26 -7.30 23.30
CA LYS A 259 -1.80 -5.90 23.29
C LYS A 259 -0.30 -5.72 22.97
N ARG A 260 0.56 -6.65 23.42
CA ARG A 260 2.01 -6.66 23.16
C ARG A 260 2.40 -6.97 21.70
N ASP A 261 1.60 -7.77 21.01
CA ASP A 261 1.88 -8.28 19.67
C ASP A 261 1.16 -7.45 18.57
N VAL A 262 0.16 -6.64 18.95
CA VAL A 262 -0.56 -5.73 18.04
C VAL A 262 0.37 -4.84 17.20
N PRO A 263 1.40 -4.17 17.74
CA PRO A 263 2.30 -3.36 16.93
C PRO A 263 3.02 -4.16 15.85
N VAL A 264 3.44 -5.40 16.15
CA VAL A 264 4.11 -6.29 15.20
C VAL A 264 3.12 -6.74 14.13
N GLY A 265 1.91 -7.16 14.51
CA GLY A 265 0.89 -7.60 13.55
C GLY A 265 0.42 -6.49 12.60
N VAL A 266 0.24 -5.27 13.09
CA VAL A 266 -0.10 -4.12 12.22
C VAL A 266 1.08 -3.73 11.33
N SER A 267 2.32 -3.75 11.86
CA SER A 267 3.51 -3.49 11.04
C SER A 267 3.67 -4.53 9.94
N LEU A 268 3.32 -5.79 10.21
CA LEU A 268 3.28 -6.85 9.21
C LEU A 268 2.27 -6.56 8.10
N MET A 269 1.08 -6.04 8.41
CA MET A 269 0.11 -5.64 7.38
C MET A 269 0.66 -4.53 6.48
N TYR A 270 1.29 -3.50 7.06
CA TYR A 270 1.92 -2.43 6.28
C TYR A 270 3.11 -2.91 5.45
N PHE A 271 3.93 -3.80 6.02
CA PHE A 271 5.02 -4.44 5.29
C PHE A 271 4.47 -5.19 4.07
N GLY A 272 3.44 -6.02 4.25
CA GLY A 272 2.77 -6.72 3.15
C GLY A 272 2.24 -5.78 2.08
N ASN A 273 1.60 -4.68 2.48
CA ASN A 273 1.12 -3.65 1.57
C ASN A 273 2.25 -3.04 0.73
N PHE A 274 3.32 -2.53 1.35
CA PHE A 274 4.38 -1.83 0.63
C PHE A 274 5.26 -2.77 -0.21
N VAL A 275 5.53 -3.97 0.31
CA VAL A 275 6.32 -4.97 -0.42
C VAL A 275 5.57 -5.47 -1.64
N SER A 276 4.26 -5.70 -1.51
CA SER A 276 3.46 -6.12 -2.67
C SER A 276 3.36 -5.03 -3.73
N SER A 277 3.18 -3.77 -3.30
CA SER A 277 3.26 -2.59 -4.19
C SER A 277 4.58 -2.54 -4.96
N ALA A 278 5.71 -2.77 -4.27
CA ALA A 278 7.04 -2.74 -4.87
C ALA A 278 7.31 -3.91 -5.84
N PHE A 279 6.71 -5.08 -5.60
CA PHE A 279 6.87 -6.24 -6.49
C PHE A 279 5.97 -6.19 -7.72
N PHE A 280 4.72 -5.74 -7.57
CA PHE A 280 3.74 -5.78 -8.66
C PHE A 280 3.80 -4.59 -9.61
N LEU A 281 4.38 -3.46 -9.20
CA LEU A 281 4.59 -2.34 -10.11
C LEU A 281 5.56 -2.69 -11.26
N PRO A 282 6.75 -3.28 -11.00
CA PRO A 282 7.63 -3.81 -12.04
C PRO A 282 6.96 -4.84 -12.95
N VAL A 283 6.15 -5.75 -12.37
CA VAL A 283 5.39 -6.75 -13.15
C VAL A 283 4.42 -6.06 -14.11
N ALA A 284 3.67 -5.07 -13.62
CA ALA A 284 2.75 -4.28 -14.45
C ALA A 284 3.50 -3.50 -15.53
N GLN A 285 4.69 -2.95 -15.23
CA GLN A 285 5.56 -2.29 -16.20
C GLN A 285 6.07 -3.25 -17.26
N ASN A 286 6.49 -4.46 -16.90
CA ASN A 286 6.92 -5.45 -17.86
C ASN A 286 5.79 -5.87 -18.81
N ILE A 287 4.58 -6.09 -18.27
CA ILE A 287 3.38 -6.37 -19.07
C ILE A 287 3.07 -5.20 -20.01
N PHE A 288 3.13 -3.97 -19.51
CA PHE A 288 2.91 -2.76 -20.31
C PHE A 288 3.89 -2.70 -21.48
N ASN A 289 5.19 -2.77 -21.20
CA ASN A 289 6.25 -2.65 -22.19
C ASN A 289 6.11 -3.72 -23.28
N ASN A 290 5.94 -4.98 -22.89
CA ASN A 290 5.78 -6.09 -23.83
C ASN A 290 4.52 -5.94 -24.69
N GLN A 291 3.38 -5.57 -24.08
CA GLN A 291 2.14 -5.36 -24.82
C GLN A 291 2.22 -4.15 -25.75
N LEU A 292 2.86 -3.08 -25.33
CA LEU A 292 3.01 -1.87 -26.14
C LEU A 292 3.92 -2.16 -27.34
N LEU A 293 5.12 -2.71 -27.12
CA LEU A 293 6.06 -3.05 -28.19
C LEU A 293 5.44 -4.03 -29.20
N HIS A 294 4.79 -5.09 -28.72
CA HIS A 294 4.10 -6.06 -29.59
C HIS A 294 2.99 -5.41 -30.44
N ARG A 295 2.29 -4.40 -29.91
CA ARG A 295 1.20 -3.72 -30.63
C ARG A 295 1.67 -2.60 -31.54
N LEU A 296 2.85 -2.03 -31.26
CA LEU A 296 3.46 -0.99 -32.08
C LEU A 296 4.31 -1.57 -33.22
N SER A 297 4.81 -2.81 -33.10
CA SER A 297 5.62 -3.45 -34.16
C SER A 297 4.99 -3.48 -35.55
N PRO A 298 3.65 -3.56 -35.74
CA PRO A 298 3.03 -3.54 -37.07
C PRO A 298 2.81 -2.12 -37.62
N VAL A 299 3.02 -1.07 -36.82
CA VAL A 299 2.73 0.32 -37.23
C VAL A 299 3.96 0.87 -37.96
N ALA A 300 3.81 1.13 -39.26
CA ALA A 300 4.90 1.69 -40.07
C ALA A 300 5.16 3.17 -39.72
N GLY A 301 6.44 3.57 -39.80
CA GLY A 301 6.85 4.98 -39.64
C GLY A 301 7.01 5.45 -38.19
N ILE A 302 7.07 4.52 -37.23
CA ILE A 302 7.40 4.80 -35.83
C ILE A 302 8.52 3.87 -35.36
N ASP A 303 9.30 4.35 -34.38
CA ASP A 303 10.17 3.50 -33.58
C ASP A 303 9.46 3.17 -32.26
N PRO A 304 9.05 1.90 -32.05
CA PRO A 304 8.39 1.46 -30.82
C PRO A 304 9.20 1.74 -29.55
N GLU A 305 10.54 1.66 -29.61
CA GLU A 305 11.41 1.85 -28.46
C GLU A 305 11.45 3.33 -28.04
N SER A 306 11.60 4.25 -28.99
CA SER A 306 11.49 5.70 -28.73
C SER A 306 10.13 6.11 -28.13
N ILE A 307 9.04 5.43 -28.49
CA ILE A 307 7.73 5.71 -27.87
C ILE A 307 7.69 5.21 -26.43
N LEU A 308 8.28 4.05 -26.16
CA LEU A 308 8.34 3.48 -24.83
C LEU A 308 9.19 4.35 -23.87
N ASP A 309 10.37 4.79 -24.31
CA ASP A 309 11.34 5.50 -23.47
C ASP A 309 10.89 6.90 -23.07
N ASN A 310 10.29 7.65 -24.01
CA ASN A 310 9.78 8.99 -23.74
C ASN A 310 8.33 8.97 -23.19
N GLY A 311 7.68 7.81 -23.23
CA GLY A 311 6.32 7.58 -22.73
C GLY A 311 5.28 8.55 -23.30
N VAL A 312 4.45 9.10 -22.43
CA VAL A 312 3.31 9.97 -22.80
C VAL A 312 3.76 11.24 -23.55
N THR A 313 4.99 11.71 -23.34
CA THR A 313 5.48 12.93 -24.02
C THR A 313 5.67 12.72 -25.52
N SER A 314 6.05 11.51 -25.97
CA SER A 314 6.13 11.16 -27.39
C SER A 314 4.80 11.31 -28.11
N LEU A 315 3.68 11.06 -27.43
CA LEU A 315 2.35 11.10 -28.02
C LEU A 315 1.96 12.50 -28.55
N THR A 316 2.56 13.55 -28.00
CA THR A 316 2.32 14.94 -28.44
C THR A 316 3.02 15.30 -29.76
N ARG A 317 4.04 14.53 -30.15
CA ARG A 317 4.89 14.79 -31.33
C ARG A 317 4.58 13.85 -32.50
N LEU A 318 3.59 12.97 -32.36
CA LEU A 318 3.20 12.01 -33.40
C LEU A 318 2.50 12.71 -34.57
N SER A 319 2.80 12.27 -35.79
CA SER A 319 2.07 12.70 -36.99
C SER A 319 0.63 12.17 -36.97
N THR A 320 -0.27 12.87 -37.65
CA THR A 320 -1.72 12.58 -37.63
C THR A 320 -2.05 11.17 -38.14
N SER A 321 -1.24 10.62 -39.04
CA SER A 321 -1.44 9.29 -39.63
C SER A 321 -1.14 8.12 -38.68
N VAL A 322 -0.19 8.28 -37.75
CA VAL A 322 0.22 7.21 -36.82
C VAL A 322 -0.40 7.36 -35.43
N ARG A 323 -0.94 8.55 -35.12
CA ARG A 323 -1.48 8.88 -33.79
C ARG A 323 -2.57 7.92 -33.32
N MET A 324 -3.57 7.63 -34.15
CA MET A 324 -4.70 6.76 -33.75
C MET A 324 -4.27 5.30 -33.51
N PRO A 325 -3.50 4.65 -34.41
CA PRO A 325 -2.93 3.33 -34.14
C PRO A 325 -2.12 3.25 -32.84
N VAL A 326 -1.28 4.26 -32.58
CA VAL A 326 -0.47 4.31 -31.35
C VAL A 326 -1.35 4.46 -30.11
N LEU A 327 -2.36 5.32 -30.13
CA LEU A 327 -3.29 5.47 -29.01
C LEU A 327 -4.09 4.19 -28.72
N VAL A 328 -4.52 3.47 -29.75
CA VAL A 328 -5.18 2.17 -29.60
C VAL A 328 -4.23 1.14 -28.98
N ALA A 329 -2.98 1.06 -29.45
CA ALA A 329 -1.97 0.19 -28.88
C ALA A 329 -1.70 0.52 -27.39
N TYR A 330 -1.59 1.80 -27.06
CA TYR A 330 -1.39 2.29 -25.69
C TYR A 330 -2.57 1.94 -24.78
N ASN A 331 -3.80 2.16 -25.26
CA ASN A 331 -5.01 1.85 -24.52
C ASN A 331 -5.12 0.35 -24.24
N GLU A 332 -4.89 -0.50 -25.23
CA GLU A 332 -4.96 -1.96 -25.06
C GLU A 332 -3.85 -2.50 -24.16
N ALA A 333 -2.65 -1.93 -24.21
CA ALA A 333 -1.58 -2.26 -23.27
C ALA A 333 -1.98 -1.94 -21.82
N ILE A 334 -2.57 -0.77 -21.58
CA ILE A 334 -3.08 -0.39 -20.24
C ILE A 334 -4.25 -1.27 -19.81
N ARG A 335 -5.17 -1.65 -20.72
CA ARG A 335 -6.28 -2.56 -20.39
C ARG A 335 -5.78 -3.90 -19.86
N ARG A 336 -4.68 -4.44 -20.40
CA ARG A 336 -4.07 -5.69 -19.88
C ARG A 336 -3.57 -5.53 -18.43
N ILE A 337 -3.05 -4.36 -18.08
CA ILE A 337 -2.63 -4.06 -16.71
C ILE A 337 -3.84 -3.95 -15.77
N PHE A 338 -4.93 -3.33 -16.22
CA PHE A 338 -6.16 -3.27 -15.44
C PHE A 338 -6.80 -4.66 -15.24
N LEU A 339 -6.64 -5.58 -16.19
CA LEU A 339 -7.04 -6.98 -15.99
C LEU A 339 -6.21 -7.67 -14.92
N LEU A 340 -4.88 -7.48 -14.88
CA LEU A 340 -4.04 -7.98 -13.79
C LEU A 340 -4.52 -7.45 -12.43
N ALA A 341 -4.79 -6.15 -12.35
CA ALA A 341 -5.31 -5.53 -11.16
C ALA A 341 -6.69 -6.10 -10.75
N LEU A 342 -7.58 -6.36 -11.69
CA LEU A 342 -8.87 -7.02 -11.42
C LEU A 342 -8.68 -8.42 -10.84
N VAL A 343 -7.77 -9.23 -11.41
CA VAL A 343 -7.43 -10.56 -10.88
C VAL A 343 -6.95 -10.47 -9.44
N LEU A 344 -6.10 -9.49 -9.12
CA LEU A 344 -5.64 -9.26 -7.75
C LEU A 344 -6.78 -8.88 -6.80
N VAL A 345 -7.75 -8.07 -7.23
CA VAL A 345 -8.96 -7.79 -6.41
C VAL A 345 -9.74 -9.07 -6.13
N CYS A 346 -9.95 -9.89 -7.16
CA CYS A 346 -10.67 -11.15 -7.00
C CYS A 346 -9.97 -12.10 -6.02
N LEU A 347 -8.64 -12.18 -6.08
CA LEU A 347 -7.86 -12.97 -5.13
C LEU A 347 -7.93 -12.41 -3.71
N ALA A 348 -7.97 -11.08 -3.54
CA ALA A 348 -8.09 -10.45 -2.23
C ALA A 348 -9.37 -10.86 -1.48
N MET A 349 -10.45 -11.17 -2.22
CA MET A 349 -11.71 -11.67 -1.63
C MET A 349 -11.52 -13.00 -0.92
N LEU A 350 -10.66 -13.90 -1.43
CA LEU A 350 -10.35 -15.17 -0.76
C LEU A 350 -9.70 -14.94 0.61
N GLY A 351 -8.80 -13.94 0.70
CA GLY A 351 -8.22 -13.51 1.98
C GLY A 351 -9.26 -12.91 2.92
N ALA A 352 -10.18 -12.09 2.41
CA ALA A 352 -11.25 -11.50 3.21
C ALA A 352 -12.20 -12.57 3.80
N LEU A 353 -12.56 -13.60 3.01
CA LEU A 353 -13.37 -14.75 3.47
C LEU A 353 -12.64 -15.59 4.54
N GLY A 354 -11.30 -15.53 4.58
CA GLY A 354 -10.48 -16.22 5.56
C GLY A 354 -10.45 -15.56 6.95
N LEU A 355 -10.92 -14.32 7.09
CA LEU A 355 -10.90 -13.57 8.35
C LEU A 355 -11.92 -14.13 9.36
N GLU A 356 -11.51 -14.29 10.62
CA GLU A 356 -12.42 -14.70 11.69
C GLU A 356 -13.42 -13.58 12.03
N TRP A 357 -14.70 -13.95 12.15
CA TRP A 357 -15.79 -13.06 12.54
C TRP A 357 -15.77 -12.84 14.06
N ARG A 358 -14.78 -12.09 14.57
CA ARG A 358 -14.69 -11.73 16.00
C ARG A 358 -15.26 -10.35 16.25
N SER A 359 -16.19 -10.28 17.21
CA SER A 359 -16.77 -9.02 17.66
C SER A 359 -15.73 -8.17 18.40
N THR A 360 -15.61 -6.91 17.99
CA THR A 360 -14.82 -5.89 18.69
C THR A 360 -15.42 -5.49 20.06
N LYS A 361 -16.64 -5.95 20.38
CA LYS A 361 -17.37 -5.60 21.61
C LYS A 361 -17.03 -6.48 22.83
N LYS A 362 -16.56 -7.72 22.65
CA LYS A 362 -16.42 -8.71 23.75
C LYS A 362 -15.35 -8.41 24.81
N PHE A 363 -14.51 -7.38 24.64
CA PHE A 363 -13.55 -6.97 25.69
C PHE A 363 -14.14 -6.03 26.74
N HIS A 364 -15.41 -5.61 26.64
CA HIS A 364 -16.03 -4.69 27.59
C HIS A 364 -16.41 -5.32 28.95
N GLU A 365 -16.56 -6.65 29.05
CA GLU A 365 -17.07 -7.27 30.27
C GLU A 365 -15.98 -7.85 31.19
N GLY A 366 -14.75 -8.07 30.70
CA GLY A 366 -13.67 -8.70 31.46
C GLY A 366 -12.83 -7.75 32.33
N ASP A 367 -12.50 -6.55 31.83
CA ASP A 367 -11.63 -5.60 32.55
C ASP A 367 -12.39 -4.77 33.61
N ALA A 368 -13.73 -4.76 33.59
CA ALA A 368 -14.54 -4.04 34.58
C ALA A 368 -14.79 -4.83 35.89
N GLY A 369 -14.48 -6.13 35.90
CA GLY A 369 -14.71 -7.01 37.04
C GLY A 369 -13.55 -7.14 38.02
N GLU A 370 -12.30 -6.91 37.58
CA GLU A 370 -11.11 -7.10 38.43
C GLU A 370 -10.65 -5.82 39.15
N GLU A 371 -11.11 -4.64 38.73
CA GLU A 371 -10.71 -3.37 39.38
C GLU A 371 -11.48 -3.09 40.68
N ASN A 372 -12.56 -3.84 40.97
CA ASN A 372 -13.41 -3.63 42.15
C ASN A 372 -13.18 -4.64 43.30
N THR A 373 -12.40 -5.70 43.10
CA THR A 373 -12.11 -6.71 44.14
C THR A 373 -10.75 -6.53 44.84
N GLY A 374 -9.90 -5.61 44.36
CA GLY A 374 -8.58 -5.33 44.95
C GLY A 374 -8.54 -4.25 46.04
N LYS A 375 -9.69 -3.71 46.48
CA LYS A 375 -9.78 -2.63 47.50
C LYS A 375 -10.47 -3.04 48.81
N GLN A 376 -10.74 -4.33 49.02
CA GLN A 376 -11.22 -4.85 50.31
C GLN A 376 -10.51 -6.16 50.63
N ALA A 377 -9.29 -6.06 51.16
CA ALA A 377 -8.68 -7.03 52.08
C ALA A 377 -7.49 -6.35 52.78
#